data_AF-A0A841H0S1-F1
#
_entry.id   AF-A0A841H0S1-F1
#
_cell.length_a   1.000
_cell.length_b   1.000
_cell.length_c   1.000
_cell.angle_alpha   90.00
_cell.angle_beta   90.00
_cell.angle_gamma   90.00
#
_symmetry.space_group_name_H-M   'P 1'
#
loop_
_entity.id
_entity.type
_entity.pdbx_description
1 polymer ?
#
loop_
_entity_poly.entity_id
_entity_poly.type
_entity_poly.pdbx_seq_one_letter_code
_entity_poly.pdbx_strand_id
1 'polypeptide(L)'
;MQKMTRLLVAAALALPSALAAQTTPAAPPAQAAPAPQVEIAQIQARLEHLQQTALQDSTILAAGEALNRDLLAAAATVDSTATRRLARAETLGTEMQAAQQAGDTVRLAALTSEAEAMAVYFDQLTPRVMALPEVRTKQQAYVNQLIATMTRLDPQVPALLARLETLRGGPAGGAAPSAAPGSGN
;
A
#
# COMPACT_ATOMS: atom_id res chain seq x y z
N MET A 1 -66.43 -2.02 -4.41
CA MET A 1 -67.31 -1.86 -3.23
C MET A 1 -67.61 -3.25 -2.66
N GLN A 2 -67.94 -3.32 -1.36
CA GLN A 2 -68.16 -4.52 -0.52
C GLN A 2 -66.85 -5.16 -0.04
N LYS A 3 -66.46 -5.02 1.24
CA LYS A 3 -67.13 -5.41 2.50
C LYS A 3 -67.31 -6.92 2.62
N MET A 4 -66.96 -7.36 3.82
CA MET A 4 -67.48 -8.51 4.57
C MET A 4 -66.75 -9.83 4.37
N THR A 5 -66.45 -10.62 5.39
CA THR A 5 -66.53 -10.54 6.87
C THR A 5 -66.42 -12.00 7.32
N ARG A 6 -65.80 -12.24 8.49
CA ARG A 6 -65.78 -13.49 9.26
C ARG A 6 -64.88 -14.60 8.68
N LEU A 7 -64.22 -15.43 9.48
CA LEU A 7 -64.50 -15.84 10.86
C LEU A 7 -63.19 -16.29 11.54
N LEU A 8 -62.98 -15.82 12.77
CA LEU A 8 -62.18 -16.49 13.80
C LEU A 8 -62.67 -17.92 14.02
N VAL A 9 -61.75 -18.88 14.19
CA VAL A 9 -61.86 -19.90 15.26
C VAL A 9 -60.47 -20.23 15.79
N ALA A 10 -60.36 -20.12 17.12
CA ALA A 10 -59.22 -20.48 17.95
C ALA A 10 -59.25 -21.97 18.35
N ALA A 11 -58.06 -22.56 18.55
CA ALA A 11 -57.77 -23.64 19.52
C ALA A 11 -56.23 -23.83 19.49
N ALA A 12 -55.42 -23.29 20.41
CA ALA A 12 -55.27 -23.59 21.85
C ALA A 12 -54.64 -24.97 22.14
N LEU A 13 -53.61 -24.92 23.02
CA LEU A 13 -52.90 -26.01 23.75
C LEU A 13 -51.60 -26.53 23.06
N ALA A 14 -50.41 -26.59 23.67
CA ALA A 14 -49.94 -26.32 25.03
C ALA A 14 -48.39 -26.11 25.08
N LEU A 15 -47.95 -25.35 26.09
CA LEU A 15 -46.63 -25.12 26.77
C LEU A 15 -45.46 -26.12 26.54
N PRO A 16 -44.16 -25.78 26.85
CA PRO A 16 -43.71 -24.84 27.88
C PRO A 16 -42.55 -23.89 27.53
N SER A 17 -42.44 -22.89 28.40
CA SER A 17 -41.41 -21.88 28.56
C SER A 17 -40.00 -22.46 28.63
N ALA A 18 -39.15 -22.12 27.65
CA ALA A 18 -37.71 -22.04 27.85
C ALA A 18 -37.33 -20.56 27.86
N LEU A 19 -37.28 -20.02 29.08
CA LEU A 19 -36.58 -18.81 29.42
C LEU A 19 -35.10 -18.98 29.04
N ALA A 20 -34.71 -18.47 27.88
CA ALA A 20 -33.33 -18.07 27.57
C ALA A 20 -33.46 -16.75 26.80
N ALA A 21 -33.72 -15.65 27.51
CA ALA A 21 -32.64 -14.80 28.00
C ALA A 21 -31.62 -14.47 26.88
N GLN A 22 -31.87 -13.31 26.26
CA GLN A 22 -30.85 -12.31 25.97
C GLN A 22 -29.70 -12.70 25.03
N THR A 23 -29.78 -12.17 23.81
CA THR A 23 -28.90 -11.10 23.31
C THR A 23 -28.64 -11.32 21.82
N THR A 24 -29.29 -10.49 21.01
CA THR A 24 -28.70 -10.06 19.74
C THR A 24 -27.28 -9.57 20.06
N PRO A 25 -26.22 -10.10 19.45
CA PRO A 25 -24.91 -9.47 19.54
C PRO A 25 -25.07 -8.08 18.93
N ALA A 26 -25.14 -7.08 19.80
CA ALA A 26 -24.89 -5.71 19.41
C ALA A 26 -23.54 -5.70 18.69
N ALA A 27 -23.51 -5.12 17.49
CA ALA A 27 -22.25 -4.81 16.83
C ALA A 27 -21.33 -4.15 17.88
N PRO A 28 -20.10 -4.65 18.07
CA PRO A 28 -19.20 -4.07 19.05
C PRO A 28 -19.09 -2.57 18.77
N PRO A 29 -19.20 -1.70 19.79
CA PRO A 29 -18.95 -0.29 19.61
C PRO A 29 -17.55 -0.16 19.01
N ALA A 30 -17.41 0.68 17.99
CA ALA A 30 -16.11 1.02 17.41
C ALA A 30 -15.18 1.39 18.57
N GLN A 31 -14.28 0.46 18.92
CA GLN A 31 -13.30 0.68 19.96
C GLN A 31 -12.44 1.84 19.46
N ALA A 32 -12.45 2.95 20.19
CA ALA A 32 -11.52 4.04 19.94
C ALA A 32 -10.13 3.42 19.84
N ALA A 33 -9.50 3.54 18.67
CA ALA A 33 -8.16 3.02 18.45
C ALA A 33 -7.27 3.50 19.62
N PRO A 34 -6.51 2.61 20.30
CA PRO A 34 -5.65 3.02 21.41
C PRO A 34 -4.78 4.21 20.99
N ALA A 35 -4.57 5.17 21.90
CA ALA A 35 -3.82 6.41 21.68
C ALA A 35 -2.56 6.31 20.78
N PRO A 36 -1.69 5.28 20.90
CA PRO A 36 -0.54 5.12 20.00
C PRO A 36 -0.92 4.92 18.53
N GLN A 37 -2.07 4.30 18.23
CA GLN A 37 -2.54 4.11 16.84
C GLN A 37 -3.03 5.42 16.23
N VAL A 38 -3.66 6.27 17.04
CA VAL A 38 -4.10 7.61 16.60
C VAL A 38 -2.89 8.50 16.29
N GLU A 39 -1.83 8.43 17.10
CA GLU A 39 -0.59 9.17 16.86
C GLU A 39 0.15 8.68 15.60
N ILE A 40 0.25 7.36 15.39
CA ILE A 40 0.80 6.77 14.17
C ILE A 40 0.05 7.26 12.93
N ALA A 41 -1.29 7.25 12.97
CA ALA A 41 -2.12 7.69 11.86
C ALA A 41 -1.93 9.18 11.53
N GLN A 42 -1.82 10.04 12.55
CA GLN A 42 -1.57 11.47 12.36
C GLN A 42 -0.19 11.76 11.76
N ILE A 43 0.85 11.07 12.24
CA ILE A 43 2.21 11.22 11.70
C ILE A 43 2.26 10.74 10.25
N GLN A 44 1.61 9.61 9.93
CA GLN A 44 1.51 9.11 8.56
C GLN A 44 0.80 10.11 7.64
N ALA A 45 -0.38 10.60 8.02
CA ALA A 45 -1.12 11.57 7.22
C ALA A 45 -0.30 12.85 6.93
N ARG A 46 0.46 13.33 7.92
CA ARG A 46 1.32 14.50 7.75
C ARG A 46 2.50 14.22 6.82
N LEU A 47 3.15 13.06 6.96
CA LEU A 47 4.23 12.63 6.08
C LEU A 47 3.75 12.40 4.65
N GLU A 48 2.57 11.83 4.45
CA GLU A 48 1.96 11.63 3.13
C GLU A 48 1.68 12.96 2.45
N HIS A 49 1.09 13.93 3.16
CA HIS A 49 0.85 15.26 2.61
C HIS A 49 2.14 15.99 2.23
N LEU A 50 3.16 15.90 3.10
CA LEU A 50 4.49 16.46 2.82
C LEU A 50 5.17 15.75 1.65
N GLN A 51 5.02 14.44 1.53
CA GLN A 51 5.53 13.66 0.41
C GLN A 51 4.84 14.07 -0.89
N GLN A 52 3.51 14.19 -0.92
CA GLN A 52 2.76 14.67 -2.09
C GLN A 52 3.19 16.08 -2.52
N THR A 53 3.49 16.94 -1.55
CA THR A 53 3.99 18.29 -1.83
C THR A 53 5.43 18.25 -2.36
N ALA A 54 6.30 17.43 -1.75
CA ALA A 54 7.68 17.25 -2.20
C ALA A 54 7.76 16.60 -3.59
N LEU A 55 6.83 15.71 -3.94
CA LEU A 55 6.75 15.10 -5.27
C LEU A 55 6.37 16.09 -6.37
N GLN A 56 5.81 17.26 -6.03
CA GLN A 56 5.56 18.35 -6.96
C GLN A 56 6.78 19.27 -7.14
N ASP A 57 7.85 19.08 -6.34
CA ASP A 57 9.10 19.83 -6.49
C ASP A 57 9.81 19.38 -7.78
N SER A 58 10.16 20.36 -8.63
CA SER A 58 10.86 20.12 -9.90
C SER A 58 12.16 19.30 -9.77
N THR A 59 12.86 19.41 -8.64
CA THR A 59 14.09 18.66 -8.38
C THR A 59 13.81 17.18 -8.12
N ILE A 60 12.68 16.86 -7.49
CA ILE A 60 12.24 15.48 -7.25
C ILE A 60 11.71 14.87 -8.53
N LEU A 61 10.96 15.63 -9.34
CA LEU A 61 10.53 15.17 -10.66
C LEU A 61 11.73 14.81 -11.55
N ALA A 62 12.72 15.70 -11.65
CA ALA A 62 13.95 15.44 -12.42
C ALA A 62 14.73 14.23 -11.87
N ALA A 63 14.80 14.07 -10.55
CA ALA A 63 15.45 12.92 -9.92
C ALA A 63 14.69 11.61 -10.20
N GLY A 64 13.35 11.65 -10.25
CA GLY A 64 12.51 10.51 -10.60
C GLY A 64 12.68 10.09 -12.06
N GLU A 65 12.72 11.06 -12.99
CA GLU A 65 13.02 10.80 -14.40
C GLU A 65 14.42 10.21 -14.61
N ALA A 66 15.42 10.71 -13.87
CA ALA A 66 16.78 10.18 -13.90
C ALA A 66 16.82 8.74 -13.38
N LEU A 67 16.16 8.46 -12.24
CA LEU A 67 16.06 7.11 -11.68
C LEU A 67 15.37 6.16 -12.67
N ASN A 68 14.27 6.58 -13.31
CA ASN A 68 13.58 5.77 -14.29
C ASN A 68 14.49 5.42 -15.49
N ARG A 69 15.23 6.41 -16.01
CA ARG A 69 16.20 6.19 -17.09
C ARG A 69 17.31 5.22 -16.69
N ASP A 70 17.81 5.35 -15.47
CA ASP A 70 18.84 4.46 -14.93
C ASP A 70 18.31 3.04 -14.76
N LEU A 71 17.06 2.86 -14.31
CA LEU A 71 16.39 1.56 -14.22
C LEU A 71 16.23 0.91 -15.60
N LEU A 72 15.87 1.68 -16.62
CA LEU A 72 15.76 1.18 -18.00
C LEU A 72 17.13 0.75 -18.56
N ALA A 73 18.17 1.54 -18.29
CA ALA A 73 19.53 1.18 -18.66
C ALA A 73 19.98 -0.10 -17.94
N ALA A 74 19.71 -0.21 -16.64
CA ALA A 74 20.01 -1.39 -15.84
C ALA A 74 19.19 -2.62 -16.27
N ALA A 75 17.96 -2.45 -16.73
CA ALA A 75 17.19 -3.54 -17.34
C ALA A 75 17.85 -4.03 -18.63
N ALA A 76 18.37 -3.12 -19.46
CA ALA A 76 19.08 -3.47 -20.69
C ALA A 76 20.42 -4.16 -20.46
N THR A 77 21.10 -3.91 -19.33
CA THR A 77 22.33 -4.63 -18.95
C THR A 77 22.04 -6.05 -18.49
N VAL A 78 20.93 -6.28 -17.80
CA VAL A 78 20.48 -7.62 -17.36
C VAL A 78 19.95 -8.42 -18.55
N ASP A 79 19.16 -7.80 -19.42
CA ASP A 79 18.61 -8.42 -20.62
C ASP A 79 18.49 -7.40 -21.77
N SER A 80 19.26 -7.64 -22.83
CA SER A 80 19.25 -6.80 -24.04
C SER A 80 17.89 -6.69 -24.75
N THR A 81 16.96 -7.62 -24.51
CA THR A 81 15.61 -7.59 -25.06
C THR A 81 14.64 -6.77 -24.22
N ALA A 82 15.02 -6.36 -23.00
CA ALA A 82 14.15 -5.65 -22.06
C ALA A 82 13.55 -4.38 -22.68
N THR A 83 14.36 -3.55 -23.33
CA THR A 83 13.89 -2.31 -23.96
C THR A 83 12.85 -2.57 -25.06
N ARG A 84 13.06 -3.61 -25.88
CA ARG A 84 12.10 -3.97 -26.93
C ARG A 84 10.79 -4.49 -26.36
N ARG A 85 10.87 -5.33 -25.32
CA ARG A 85 9.70 -5.88 -24.64
C ARG A 85 8.92 -4.80 -23.91
N LEU A 86 9.61 -3.80 -23.34
CA LEU A 86 8.94 -2.66 -22.72
C LEU A 86 8.19 -1.82 -23.75
N ALA A 87 8.83 -1.47 -24.86
CA ALA A 87 8.16 -0.76 -25.95
C ALA A 87 6.94 -1.54 -26.49
N ARG A 88 7.05 -2.87 -26.58
CA ARG A 88 5.91 -3.71 -26.99
C ARG A 88 4.79 -3.70 -25.92
N ALA A 89 5.12 -3.71 -24.62
CA ALA A 89 4.14 -3.60 -23.55
C ALA A 89 3.36 -2.27 -23.59
N GLU A 90 4.03 -1.17 -23.89
CA GLU A 90 3.40 0.15 -24.06
C GLU A 90 2.39 0.14 -25.22
N THR A 91 2.77 -0.45 -26.37
CA THR A 91 1.85 -0.57 -27.51
C THR A 91 0.70 -1.54 -27.25
N LEU A 92 0.92 -2.56 -26.42
CA LEU A 92 -0.06 -3.60 -26.11
C LEU A 92 -1.31 -2.99 -25.47
N GLY A 93 -1.15 -2.04 -24.54
CA GLY A 93 -2.27 -1.37 -23.87
C GLY A 93 -3.18 -0.63 -24.87
N THR A 94 -2.58 0.09 -25.82
CA THR A 94 -3.33 0.78 -26.88
C THR A 94 -4.02 -0.20 -27.82
N GLU A 95 -3.36 -1.29 -28.20
CA GLU A 95 -3.96 -2.34 -29.04
C GLU A 95 -5.13 -3.05 -28.35
N MET A 96 -5.03 -3.31 -27.04
CA MET A 96 -6.10 -3.92 -26.26
C MET A 96 -7.32 -3.00 -26.18
N GLN A 97 -7.09 -1.71 -25.94
CA GLN A 97 -8.16 -0.71 -25.92
C GLN A 97 -8.85 -0.60 -27.29
N ALA A 98 -8.08 -0.61 -28.38
CA ALA A 98 -8.63 -0.59 -29.73
C ALA A 98 -9.46 -1.85 -30.04
N ALA A 99 -8.94 -3.04 -29.70
CA ALA A 99 -9.65 -4.31 -29.87
C ALA A 99 -10.95 -4.36 -29.05
N GLN A 100 -10.92 -3.83 -27.82
CA GLN A 100 -12.10 -3.73 -26.96
C GLN A 100 -13.17 -2.82 -27.55
N GLN A 101 -12.79 -1.65 -28.08
CA GLN A 101 -13.72 -0.72 -28.74
C GLN A 101 -14.31 -1.29 -30.03
N ALA A 102 -13.53 -2.10 -30.76
CA ALA A 102 -13.97 -2.78 -31.98
C ALA A 102 -14.82 -4.04 -31.71
N GLY A 103 -14.90 -4.50 -30.45
CA GLY A 103 -15.55 -5.77 -30.10
C GLY A 103 -14.81 -7.00 -30.64
N ASP A 104 -13.53 -6.88 -30.97
CA ASP A 104 -12.71 -7.96 -31.53
C ASP A 104 -12.19 -8.87 -30.40
N THR A 105 -13.01 -9.84 -30.02
CA THR A 105 -12.72 -10.77 -28.92
C THR A 105 -11.56 -11.71 -29.22
N VAL A 106 -11.32 -12.05 -30.50
CA VAL A 106 -10.21 -12.91 -30.91
C VAL A 106 -8.90 -12.16 -30.76
N ARG A 107 -8.84 -10.91 -31.24
CA ARG A 107 -7.67 -10.05 -31.05
C ARG A 107 -7.43 -9.76 -29.57
N LEU A 108 -8.48 -9.48 -28.81
CA LEU A 108 -8.38 -9.24 -27.37
C LEU A 108 -7.78 -10.44 -26.63
N ALA A 109 -8.24 -11.67 -26.92
CA ALA A 109 -7.70 -12.88 -26.30
C ALA A 109 -6.21 -13.08 -26.62
N ALA A 110 -5.79 -12.84 -27.86
CA ALA A 110 -4.38 -12.93 -28.25
C ALA A 110 -3.51 -11.88 -27.52
N LEU A 111 -3.99 -10.64 -27.42
CA LEU A 111 -3.29 -9.57 -26.70
C LEU A 111 -3.22 -9.82 -25.20
N THR A 112 -4.27 -10.37 -24.59
CA THR A 112 -4.26 -10.77 -23.18
C THR A 112 -3.20 -11.84 -22.92
N SER A 113 -3.09 -12.87 -23.77
CA SER A 113 -2.06 -13.89 -23.63
C SER A 113 -0.64 -13.31 -23.78
N GLU A 114 -0.46 -12.36 -24.70
CA GLU A 114 0.80 -11.63 -24.83
C GLU A 114 1.10 -10.79 -23.56
N ALA A 115 0.09 -10.14 -22.97
CA ALA A 115 0.21 -9.39 -21.72
C ALA A 115 0.66 -10.27 -20.55
N GLU A 116 0.06 -11.46 -20.43
CA GLU A 116 0.41 -12.45 -19.40
C GLU A 116 1.87 -12.91 -19.55
N ALA A 117 2.29 -13.23 -20.76
CA ALA A 117 3.68 -13.62 -21.04
C ALA A 117 4.67 -12.48 -20.72
N MET A 118 4.29 -11.23 -20.99
CA MET A 118 5.07 -10.05 -20.60
C MET A 118 5.12 -9.84 -19.10
N ALA A 119 4.02 -10.01 -18.39
CA ALA A 119 3.97 -9.90 -16.94
C ALA A 119 4.94 -10.89 -16.28
N VAL A 120 4.91 -12.16 -16.72
CA VAL A 120 5.85 -13.18 -16.23
C VAL A 120 7.31 -12.80 -16.53
N TYR A 121 7.58 -12.27 -17.72
CA TYR A 121 8.93 -11.81 -18.08
C TYR A 121 9.42 -10.69 -17.16
N PHE A 122 8.61 -9.65 -16.93
CA PHE A 122 8.99 -8.52 -16.09
C PHE A 122 9.05 -8.88 -14.60
N ASP A 123 8.22 -9.80 -14.13
CA ASP A 123 8.27 -10.33 -12.76
C ASP A 123 9.62 -11.00 -12.47
N GLN A 124 10.20 -11.69 -13.46
CA GLN A 124 11.52 -12.31 -13.34
C GLN A 124 12.68 -11.31 -13.52
N LEU A 125 12.50 -10.30 -14.38
CA LEU A 125 13.54 -9.31 -14.66
C LEU A 125 13.71 -8.31 -13.51
N THR A 126 12.61 -7.81 -12.96
CA THR A 126 12.58 -6.77 -11.91
C THR A 126 13.46 -7.07 -10.71
N PRO A 127 13.37 -8.23 -10.03
CA PRO A 127 14.20 -8.50 -8.85
C PRO A 127 15.69 -8.56 -9.21
N ARG A 128 16.04 -8.98 -10.44
CA ARG A 128 17.44 -9.02 -10.91
C ARG A 128 17.99 -7.63 -11.14
N VAL A 129 17.20 -6.74 -11.72
CA VAL A 129 17.54 -5.32 -11.87
C VAL A 129 17.66 -4.64 -10.51
N MET A 130 16.71 -4.88 -9.60
CA MET A 130 16.74 -4.31 -8.24
C MET A 130 17.88 -4.87 -7.38
N ALA A 131 18.37 -6.07 -7.70
CA ALA A 131 19.54 -6.63 -7.04
C ALA A 131 20.84 -5.93 -7.45
N LEU A 132 20.88 -5.16 -8.54
CA LEU A 132 22.09 -4.47 -8.98
C LEU A 132 22.52 -3.40 -7.95
N PRO A 133 23.81 -3.33 -7.59
CA PRO A 133 24.30 -2.40 -6.59
C PRO A 133 24.10 -0.94 -7.01
N GLU A 134 24.32 -0.65 -8.29
CA GLU A 134 24.09 0.68 -8.87
C GLU A 134 22.63 1.14 -8.73
N VAL A 135 21.67 0.25 -9.00
CA VAL A 135 20.24 0.55 -8.85
C VAL A 135 19.89 0.86 -7.40
N ARG A 136 20.40 0.07 -6.44
CA ARG A 136 20.19 0.34 -5.00
C ARG A 136 20.79 1.69 -4.57
N THR A 137 22.00 2.01 -5.03
CA THR A 137 22.63 3.31 -4.74
C THR A 137 21.79 4.47 -5.29
N LYS A 138 21.26 4.35 -6.51
CA LYS A 138 20.40 5.37 -7.12
C LYS A 138 19.06 5.51 -6.41
N GLN A 139 18.44 4.40 -6.01
CA GLN A 139 17.22 4.43 -5.22
C GLN A 139 17.44 5.10 -3.86
N GLN A 140 18.53 4.77 -3.17
CA GLN A 140 18.89 5.42 -1.90
C GLN A 140 19.13 6.93 -2.08
N ALA A 141 19.82 7.32 -3.15
CA ALA A 141 20.05 8.73 -3.47
C ALA A 141 18.74 9.48 -3.71
N TYR A 142 17.81 8.89 -4.47
CA TYR A 142 16.47 9.46 -4.68
C TYR A 142 15.70 9.62 -3.37
N VAL A 143 15.68 8.59 -2.51
CA VAL A 143 15.02 8.65 -1.19
C VAL A 143 15.64 9.73 -0.31
N ASN A 144 16.97 9.82 -0.27
CA ASN A 144 17.67 10.85 0.51
C ASN A 144 17.31 12.25 0.00
N GLN A 145 17.21 12.45 -1.32
CA GLN A 145 16.82 13.73 -1.91
C GLN A 145 15.35 14.07 -1.59
N LEU A 146 14.45 13.09 -1.62
CA LEU A 146 13.06 13.27 -1.21
C LEU A 146 12.96 13.69 0.26
N ILE A 147 13.67 13.01 1.16
CA ILE A 147 13.71 13.37 2.58
C ILE A 147 14.32 14.76 2.77
N ALA A 148 15.37 15.11 2.05
CA ALA A 148 15.98 16.45 2.11
C ALA A 148 15.00 17.54 1.65
N THR A 149 14.24 17.29 0.57
CA THR A 149 13.18 18.20 0.10
C THR A 149 12.05 18.30 1.11
N MET A 150 11.57 17.17 1.66
CA MET A 150 10.57 17.16 2.72
C MET A 150 11.05 17.91 3.97
N THR A 151 12.32 17.76 4.37
CA THR A 151 12.92 18.46 5.51
C THR A 151 13.05 19.97 5.26
N ARG A 152 13.27 20.36 4.00
CA ARG A 152 13.27 21.77 3.58
C ARG A 152 11.88 22.39 3.69
N LEU A 153 10.84 21.62 3.37
CA LEU A 153 9.44 22.03 3.49
C LEU A 153 8.96 22.04 4.94
N ASP A 154 9.37 21.04 5.73
CA ASP A 154 9.06 20.93 7.15
C ASP A 154 10.27 20.35 7.92
N PRO A 155 10.93 21.16 8.79
CA PRO A 155 12.10 20.72 9.54
C PRO A 155 11.76 19.65 10.60
N GLN A 156 10.49 19.37 10.87
CA GLN A 156 10.05 18.33 11.80
C GLN A 156 10.08 16.93 11.19
N VAL A 157 10.28 16.78 9.87
CA VAL A 157 10.28 15.47 9.18
C VAL A 157 11.21 14.43 9.83
N PRO A 158 12.47 14.73 10.18
CA PRO A 158 13.33 13.76 10.86
C PRO A 158 12.79 13.31 12.22
N ALA A 159 12.19 14.23 12.99
CA ALA A 159 11.59 13.93 14.29
C ALA A 159 10.31 13.10 14.14
N LEU A 160 9.49 13.38 13.12
CA LEU A 160 8.28 12.63 12.80
C LEU A 160 8.62 11.18 12.38
N LEU A 161 9.66 10.99 11.56
CA LEU A 161 10.14 9.67 11.15
C LEU A 161 10.67 8.86 12.35
N ALA A 162 11.52 9.47 13.19
CA ALA A 162 12.04 8.82 14.39
C ALA A 162 10.92 8.45 15.38
N ARG A 163 9.90 9.32 15.51
CA ARG A 163 8.72 9.07 16.35
C ARG A 163 7.88 7.92 15.80
N LEU A 164 7.68 7.87 14.48
CA LEU A 164 6.97 6.77 13.82
C LEU A 164 7.69 5.43 14.02
N GLU A 165 9.02 5.41 13.93
CA GLU A 165 9.83 4.21 14.14
C GLU A 165 9.76 3.73 15.59
N THR A 166 9.79 4.66 16.55
CA THR A 166 9.61 4.37 17.98
C THR A 166 8.23 3.77 18.27
N LEU A 167 7.17 4.35 17.68
CA LEU A 167 5.78 3.88 17.85
C LEU A 167 5.52 2.55 17.13
N ARG A 168 6.29 2.21 16.09
CA ARG A 168 6.18 0.96 15.32
C ARG A 168 6.99 -0.21 15.91
N GLY A 169 7.91 0.05 16.84
CA GLY A 169 8.66 -0.99 17.57
C GLY A 169 10.18 -0.92 17.47
N GLY A 170 10.77 0.20 17.06
CA GLY A 170 12.23 0.43 17.10
C GLY A 170 12.73 0.77 18.51
N PRO A 171 13.94 0.33 18.92
CA PRO A 171 14.37 0.33 20.32
C PRO A 171 14.75 1.73 20.81
N ALA A 172 13.80 2.42 21.44
CA ALA A 172 14.06 3.52 22.37
C ALA A 172 13.73 3.12 23.83
N GLY A 173 13.85 1.82 24.15
CA GLY A 173 13.51 1.24 25.46
C GLY A 173 14.62 0.42 26.13
N GLY A 174 15.89 0.59 25.74
CA GLY A 174 16.96 -0.28 26.21
C GLY A 174 18.33 0.39 26.35
N ALA A 175 18.40 1.50 27.07
CA ALA A 175 19.68 1.99 27.64
C ALA A 175 19.42 2.89 28.85
N ALA A 176 18.81 2.34 29.89
CA ALA A 176 19.07 2.83 31.23
C ALA A 176 20.32 2.08 31.75
N PRO A 177 21.40 2.77 32.15
CA PRO A 177 22.50 2.12 32.83
C PRO A 177 22.00 1.66 34.20
N SER A 178 21.75 0.35 34.36
CA SER A 178 21.61 -0.24 35.68
C SER A 178 22.98 -0.18 36.36
N ALA A 179 23.21 0.94 37.05
CA ALA A 179 24.23 1.07 38.07
C ALA A 179 24.06 -0.10 39.05
N ALA A 180 25.06 -0.98 39.13
CA ALA A 180 25.18 -1.93 40.22
C ALA A 180 25.60 -1.16 41.47
N PRO A 181 24.80 -1.12 42.55
CA PRO A 181 25.30 -0.71 43.85
C PRO A 181 26.14 -1.86 44.42
N GLY A 182 27.29 -1.52 44.99
CA GLY A 182 28.23 -2.48 45.54
C GLY A 182 27.67 -3.29 46.71
N SER A 183 28.26 -4.48 46.85
CA SER A 183 28.49 -5.14 48.13
C SER A 183 29.98 -5.50 48.11
N GLY A 184 30.85 -5.06 49.02
CA GLY A 184 30.61 -4.76 50.42
C GLY A 184 31.06 -5.96 51.26
N ASN A 185 32.39 -6.05 51.42
CA ASN A 185 33.20 -6.86 52.34
C ASN A 185 33.08 -8.39 52.29
#